data_AF-L1KK85-F1
#
_entry.id   AF-L1KK85-F1
#
_cell.length_a   1.000
_cell.length_b   1.000
_cell.length_c   1.000
_cell.angle_alpha   90.00
_cell.angle_beta   90.00
_cell.angle_gamma   90.00
#
_symmetry.space_group_name_H-M   'P 1'
#
loop_
_entity.id
_entity.type
_entity.pdbx_description
1 polymer ?
#
loop_
_entity_poly.entity_id
_entity_poly.type
_entity_poly.pdbx_seq_one_letter_code
_entity_poly.pdbx_strand_id
1 'polypeptide(L)' 'MKEETAEQNRYWRAMCALPAASREPATAGHAVFWDVTEEILKEHAPADGPEPSCQGCGKRWPCELAESAMKQVGVWS' A
#
# COMPACT_ATOMS: atom_id res chain seq x y z
N MET A 1 7.18 -8.98 -21.46
CA MET A 1 6.23 -8.74 -20.36
C MET A 1 7.00 -8.92 -19.08
N LYS A 2 7.19 -7.87 -18.27
CA LYS A 2 7.73 -8.05 -16.91
C LYS A 2 6.70 -8.92 -16.17
N GLU A 3 7.11 -10.07 -15.68
CA GLU A 3 6.25 -10.95 -14.89
C GLU A 3 5.83 -10.18 -13.63
N GLU A 4 4.59 -9.70 -13.61
CA GLU A 4 4.03 -9.01 -12.46
C GLU A 4 3.95 -10.02 -11.31
N THR A 5 4.74 -9.78 -10.26
CA THR A 5 4.80 -10.72 -9.14
C THR A 5 3.53 -10.62 -8.30
N ALA A 6 3.20 -11.67 -7.55
CA ALA A 6 2.04 -11.67 -6.66
C ALA A 6 2.06 -10.49 -5.68
N GLU A 7 3.25 -10.03 -5.31
CA GLU A 7 3.48 -8.89 -4.43
C GLU A 7 3.22 -7.55 -5.13
N GLN A 8 3.64 -7.39 -6.39
CA GLN A 8 3.30 -6.23 -7.21
C GLN A 8 1.79 -6.14 -7.47
N ASN A 9 1.12 -7.28 -7.70
CA ASN A 9 -0.33 -7.32 -7.86
C ASN A 9 -1.06 -6.87 -6.58
N ARG A 10 -0.59 -7.28 -5.39
CA ARG A 10 -1.15 -6.84 -4.10
C ARG A 10 -0.96 -5.35 -3.87
N TYR A 11 0.23 -4.82 -4.16
CA TYR A 11 0.48 -3.39 -4.10
C TYR A 11 -0.47 -2.60 -5.00
N TRP A 12 -0.65 -3.03 -6.25
CA TRP A 12 -1.56 -2.39 -7.19
C TRP A 12 -3.01 -2.39 -6.67
N ARG A 13 -3.49 -3.52 -6.12
CA ARG A 13 -4.82 -3.60 -5.49
C ARG A 13 -4.98 -2.60 -4.36
N ALA A 14 -3.96 -2.43 -3.51
CA ALA A 14 -3.99 -1.47 -2.41
C ALA A 14 -4.11 -0.02 -2.93
N MET A 15 -3.31 0.35 -3.93
CA MET A 15 -3.40 1.67 -4.57
C MET A 15 -4.76 1.92 -5.24
N CYS A 16 -5.34 0.90 -5.87
CA CYS A 16 -6.67 1.01 -6.48
C CYS A 16 -7.82 1.05 -5.46
N ALA A 17 -7.67 0.46 -4.29
CA ALA A 17 -8.68 0.45 -3.24
C ALA A 17 -8.75 1.77 -2.46
N LEU A 18 -7.63 2.51 -2.39
CA LEU A 18 -7.51 3.74 -1.61
C LEU A 18 -8.57 4.82 -1.96
N PRO A 19 -8.87 5.15 -3.23
CA PRO A 19 -9.91 6.13 -3.55
C PRO A 19 -11.33 5.70 -3.18
N ALA A 20 -11.57 4.40 -3.00
CA ALA A 20 -12.87 3.90 -2.55
C ALA A 20 -12.96 3.94 -1.02
N ALA A 21 -11.89 3.55 -0.31
CA ALA A 21 -11.79 3.64 1.14
C ALA A 21 -11.88 5.10 1.64
N SER A 22 -11.27 6.05 0.93
CA SER A 22 -11.26 7.45 1.33
C SER A 22 -12.59 8.20 1.19
N ARG A 23 -13.61 7.57 0.59
CA ARG A 23 -14.95 8.16 0.39
C ARG A 23 -15.90 8.00 1.57
N GLU A 24 -15.53 7.26 2.61
CA GLU A 24 -16.32 7.23 3.86
C GLU A 24 -16.46 8.65 4.44
N PRO A 25 -17.62 9.02 5.02
CA PRO A 25 -17.92 10.39 5.38
C PRO A 25 -16.81 11.00 6.25
N ALA A 26 -16.15 12.02 5.70
CA ALA A 26 -14.94 12.60 6.24
C ALA A 26 -15.27 13.47 7.47
N THR A 27 -14.76 13.07 8.63
CA THR A 27 -14.34 14.07 9.62
C THR A 27 -12.98 14.61 9.17
N ALA A 28 -12.59 15.82 9.59
CA ALA A 28 -11.31 16.42 9.16
C ALA A 28 -10.08 15.51 9.43
N GLY A 29 -10.15 14.64 10.45
CA GLY A 29 -9.11 13.64 10.74
C GLY A 29 -9.03 12.49 9.74
N HIS A 30 -10.13 12.15 9.05
CA HIS A 30 -10.14 11.09 8.04
C HIS A 30 -9.42 11.51 6.75
N ALA A 31 -9.49 12.78 6.34
CA ALA A 31 -8.76 13.24 5.16
C ALA A 31 -7.25 13.09 5.34
N VAL A 32 -6.71 13.62 6.45
CA VAL A 32 -5.28 13.49 6.78
C VAL A 32 -4.88 12.01 6.95
N PHE A 33 -5.73 11.20 7.55
CA PHE A 33 -5.48 9.77 7.68
C PHE A 33 -5.29 9.10 6.31
N TRP A 34 -6.19 9.35 5.34
CA TRP A 34 -6.08 8.75 4.01
C TRP A 34 -4.90 9.29 3.19
N ASP A 35 -4.55 10.56 3.36
CA ASP A 35 -3.34 11.14 2.75
C ASP A 35 -2.08 10.42 3.28
N VAL A 36 -1.99 10.21 4.59
CA VAL A 36 -0.87 9.45 5.22
C VAL A 36 -0.85 8.00 4.76
N THR A 37 -2.00 7.34 4.64
CA THR A 37 -2.08 5.97 4.11
C THR A 37 -1.57 5.91 2.67
N GLU A 38 -1.91 6.89 1.84
CA GLU A 38 -1.42 6.99 0.46
C GLU A 38 0.09 7.20 0.40
N GLU A 39 0.63 8.12 1.21
CA GLU A 39 2.07 8.37 1.31
C GLU A 39 2.82 7.10 1.72
N ILE A 40 2.35 6.38 2.74
CA ILE A 40 2.95 5.12 3.18
C ILE A 40 2.98 4.10 2.05
N LEU A 41 1.88 3.92 1.29
CA LEU A 41 1.86 2.98 0.18
C LEU A 41 2.87 3.37 -0.92
N LYS A 42 3.02 4.66 -1.22
CA LYS A 42 3.98 5.14 -2.22
C LYS A 42 5.43 4.97 -1.75
N GLU A 43 5.75 5.39 -0.54
CA GLU A 43 7.12 5.32 0.01
C GLU A 43 7.56 3.88 0.28
N HIS A 44 6.62 3.00 0.64
CA HIS A 44 6.89 1.61 0.97
C HIS A 44 6.48 0.62 -0.13
N ALA A 45 6.52 1.04 -1.40
CA ALA A 45 6.26 0.18 -2.55
C ALA A 45 7.25 -1.02 -2.62
N PRO A 46 6.85 -2.16 -3.24
CA PRO A 46 7.77 -3.26 -3.52
C PRO A 46 8.79 -2.85 -4.60
N ALA A 47 10.03 -3.29 -4.46
CA ALA A 47 11.05 -3.20 -5.50
C ALA A 47 10.71 -4.14 -6.69
N ASP A 48 11.40 -3.98 -7.81
CA ASP A 48 11.30 -4.94 -8.92
C ASP A 48 11.98 -6.27 -8.53
N GLY A 49 11.31 -7.41 -8.79
CA GLY A 49 11.90 -8.74 -8.61
C GLY A 49 10.95 -9.76 -7.99
N PRO A 50 11.33 -11.06 -7.99
CA PRO A 50 10.51 -12.18 -7.53
C PRO A 50 10.26 -12.22 -6.02
N GLU A 51 11.23 -11.75 -5.22
CA GLU A 51 11.10 -11.55 -3.78
C GLU A 51 11.44 -10.08 -3.47
N PRO A 52 10.51 -9.15 -3.69
CA PRO A 52 10.82 -7.75 -3.63
C PRO A 52 11.08 -7.29 -2.20
N SER A 53 12.06 -6.40 -2.07
CA SER A 53 12.27 -5.61 -0.86
C SER A 53 11.37 -4.38 -0.88
N CYS A 54 11.10 -3.82 0.29
CA CYS A 54 10.43 -2.54 0.42
C CYS A 54 11.39 -1.42 0.02
N GLN A 55 10.96 -0.53 -0.88
CA GLN A 55 11.76 0.58 -1.36
C GLN A 55 12.12 1.59 -0.25
N GLY A 56 11.19 1.84 0.69
CA GLY A 56 11.40 2.81 1.77
C GLY A 56 12.34 2.35 2.88
N CYS A 57 12.38 1.05 3.20
CA CYS A 57 13.15 0.54 4.34
C CYS A 57 14.12 -0.60 4.04
N GLY A 58 14.17 -1.11 2.80
CA GLY A 58 15.07 -2.17 2.35
C GLY A 58 14.78 -3.57 2.90
N LYS A 59 13.81 -3.72 3.82
CA LYS A 59 13.38 -5.01 4.38
C LYS A 59 12.58 -5.82 3.36
N ARG A 60 12.31 -7.11 3.63
CA ARG A 60 11.38 -7.93 2.82
C ARG A 60 10.03 -7.23 2.71
N TRP A 61 9.44 -7.21 1.51
CA TRP A 61 8.09 -6.68 1.30
C TRP A 61 7.03 -7.78 1.55
N PRO A 62 5.85 -7.43 2.10
CA PRO A 62 5.52 -6.15 2.69
C PRO A 62 6.27 -5.91 4.01
N CYS A 63 6.71 -4.67 4.21
CA CYS A 63 7.18 -4.24 5.53
C CYS A 63 5.98 -3.85 6.42
N GLU A 64 6.20 -3.70 7.72
CA GLU A 64 5.15 -3.39 8.70
C GLU A 64 4.28 -2.18 8.29
N LEU A 65 4.90 -1.10 7.79
CA LEU A 65 4.18 0.10 7.36
C LEU A 65 3.30 -0.16 6.13
N ALA A 66 3.85 -0.83 5.11
CA ALA A 66 3.09 -1.22 3.92
C ALA A 66 1.94 -2.18 4.28
N GLU A 67 2.18 -3.15 5.16
CA GLU A 67 1.15 -4.08 5.62
C GLU A 67 0.03 -3.35 6.36
N SER A 68 0.36 -2.44 7.28
CA SER A 68 -0.62 -1.62 7.97
C SER A 68 -1.47 -0.79 7.01
N ALA A 69 -0.85 -0.13 6.02
CA ALA A 69 -1.59 0.64 5.03
C ALA A 69 -2.48 -0.24 4.13
N MET A 70 -2.00 -1.43 3.74
CA MET A 70 -2.80 -2.41 2.99
C MET A 70 -4.01 -2.94 3.79
N LYS A 71 -3.86 -3.13 5.11
CA LYS A 71 -4.98 -3.47 6.00
C LYS A 71 -6.02 -2.35 6.06
N GLN A 72 -5.58 -1.09 6.14
CA GLN A 72 -6.48 0.07 6.18
C GLN A 72 -7.34 0.20 4.93
N VAL A 73 -6.81 -0.17 3.76
CA VAL A 73 -7.57 -0.17 2.48
C VAL A 73 -8.26 -1.52 2.18
N GLY A 74 -8.27 -2.46 3.13
CA GLY A 74 -9.01 -3.73 3.04
C GLY A 74 -8.41 -4.77 2.07
N VAL A 75 -7.13 -4.65 1.71
CA VAL A 75 -6.44 -5.58 0.80
C VAL A 75 -5.67 -6.67 1.56
N TRP A 76 -5.51 -6.50 2.87
CA TRP A 76 -4.82 -7.45 3.74
C TRP A 76 -5.67 -7.73 4.99
N SER A 77 -5.76 -9.00 5.39
CA SER A 77 -6.51 -9.49 6.56
C SER A 77 -5.58 -10.19 7.54
#